data_AF-A0A7S0XSI9-F1
#
_entry.id   AF-A0A7S0XSI9-F1
#
_cell.length_a   1.000
_cell.length_b   1.000
_cell.length_c   1.000
_cell.angle_alpha   90.00
_cell.angle_beta   90.00
_cell.angle_gamma   90.00
#
_symmetry.space_group_name_H-M   'P 1'
#
loop_
_entity.id
_entity.type
_entity.pdbx_description
1 polymer ?
#
loop_
_entity_poly.entity_id
_entity_poly.type
_entity_poly.pdbx_seq_one_letter_code
_entity_poly.pdbx_strand_id
1 'polypeptide(L)'
;GSFHVAVVGGDGGLFRPPGPAISPDGTLSFALSPDSSGSARLEARLQPPGCASAACRSAPKAFSVHVRPVSDPPSFEVRRRRIEVNEDAGEVRVSTFAQRVSLERGQSG
;
A
#
# COMPACT_ATOMS: atom_id res chain seq x y z
N GLY A 1 -15.37 22.60 -14.75
CA GLY A 1 -15.06 21.40 -15.55
C GLY A 1 -14.88 20.22 -14.62
N SER A 2 -14.86 19.00 -15.15
CA SER A 2 -14.60 17.78 -14.36
C SER A 2 -13.34 17.08 -14.84
N PHE A 3 -12.55 16.55 -13.90
CA PHE A 3 -11.40 15.73 -14.25
C PHE A 3 -11.81 14.28 -14.45
N HIS A 4 -11.23 13.65 -15.46
CA HIS A 4 -11.25 12.22 -15.68
C HIS A 4 -9.83 11.70 -15.51
N VAL A 5 -9.64 10.74 -14.61
CA VAL A 5 -8.36 10.10 -14.37
C VAL A 5 -8.48 8.59 -14.60
N ALA A 6 -7.48 8.00 -15.22
CA ALA A 6 -7.40 6.56 -15.44
C ALA A 6 -5.98 6.06 -15.15
N VAL A 7 -5.87 4.86 -14.58
CA VAL A 7 -4.60 4.12 -14.53
C VAL A 7 -4.39 3.49 -15.91
N VAL A 8 -3.26 3.79 -16.54
CA VAL A 8 -2.93 3.35 -17.90
C VAL A 8 -1.75 2.38 -17.96
N GLY A 9 -1.13 2.08 -16.82
CA GLY A 9 -0.06 1.08 -16.71
C GLY A 9 0.56 1.03 -15.32
N GLY A 10 1.48 0.09 -15.12
CA GLY A 10 2.15 -0.15 -13.84
C GLY A 10 1.55 -1.34 -13.07
N ASP A 11 1.76 -1.35 -11.74
CA ASP A 11 1.38 -2.46 -10.87
C ASP A 11 -0.13 -2.54 -10.67
N GLY A 12 -0.72 -3.62 -11.21
CA GLY A 12 -2.14 -3.90 -11.10
C GLY A 12 -2.54 -4.17 -9.66
N GLY A 13 -3.39 -3.31 -9.08
CA GLY A 13 -3.88 -3.46 -7.71
C GLY A 13 -3.27 -2.50 -6.70
N LEU A 14 -2.42 -1.55 -7.12
CA LEU A 14 -1.84 -0.54 -6.22
C LEU A 14 -2.90 0.29 -5.46
N PHE A 15 -4.09 0.51 -6.06
CA PHE A 15 -5.17 1.31 -5.49
C PHE A 15 -6.40 0.46 -5.14
N ARG A 16 -7.01 0.71 -3.97
CA ARG A 16 -8.31 0.15 -3.58
C ARG A 16 -9.45 0.82 -4.35
N PRO A 17 -10.54 0.11 -4.64
CA PRO A 17 -11.78 0.74 -5.09
C PRO A 17 -12.43 1.60 -3.98
N PRO A 18 -12.99 2.79 -4.31
CA PRO A 18 -12.91 3.45 -5.62
C PRO A 18 -11.48 3.94 -5.90
N GLY A 19 -11.04 3.78 -7.15
CA GLY A 19 -9.68 4.14 -7.59
C GLY A 19 -9.41 5.66 -7.54
N PRO A 20 -8.27 6.11 -8.10
CA PRO A 20 -7.86 7.51 -8.04
C PRO A 20 -8.92 8.47 -8.60
N ALA A 21 -9.05 9.64 -7.98
CA ALA A 21 -9.95 10.71 -8.39
C ALA A 21 -9.26 12.07 -8.29
N ILE A 22 -9.67 13.03 -9.14
CA ILE A 22 -9.17 14.42 -9.08
C ILE A 22 -10.37 15.35 -8.90
N SER A 23 -10.36 16.16 -7.84
CA SER A 23 -11.40 17.17 -7.59
C SER A 23 -11.24 18.41 -8.49
N PRO A 24 -12.28 19.27 -8.60
CA PRO A 24 -12.22 20.44 -9.49
C PRO A 24 -11.11 21.44 -9.20
N ASP A 25 -10.58 21.47 -7.98
CA ASP A 25 -9.42 22.28 -7.56
C ASP A 25 -8.07 21.64 -7.94
N GLY A 26 -8.07 20.42 -8.48
CA GLY A 26 -6.88 19.69 -8.89
C GLY A 26 -6.32 18.72 -7.84
N THR A 27 -6.97 18.56 -6.68
CA THR A 27 -6.50 17.62 -5.65
C THR A 27 -6.70 16.16 -6.10
N LEU A 28 -5.61 15.39 -6.17
CA LEU A 28 -5.62 13.95 -6.43
C LEU A 28 -5.82 13.18 -5.12
N SER A 29 -6.82 12.30 -5.08
CA SER A 29 -7.09 11.39 -3.95
C SER A 29 -7.11 9.93 -4.40
N PHE A 30 -6.54 9.05 -3.57
CA PHE A 30 -6.57 7.60 -3.76
C PHE A 30 -6.30 6.90 -2.42
N ALA A 31 -6.72 5.64 -2.30
CA ALA A 31 -6.34 4.76 -1.21
C ALA A 31 -5.50 3.62 -1.75
N LEU A 32 -4.37 3.32 -1.09
CA LEU A 32 -3.54 2.19 -1.46
C LEU A 32 -4.16 0.87 -0.99
N SER A 33 -3.89 -0.21 -1.74
CA SER A 33 -4.13 -1.56 -1.25
C SER A 33 -3.21 -1.89 -0.06
N PRO A 34 -3.67 -2.70 0.92
CA PRO A 34 -2.82 -3.09 2.04
C PRO A 34 -1.52 -3.70 1.54
N ASP A 35 -0.43 -3.41 2.25
CA ASP A 35 0.91 -3.97 2.01
C ASP A 35 1.39 -3.87 0.54
N SER A 36 0.91 -2.85 -0.18
CA SER A 36 1.20 -2.66 -1.60
C SER A 36 2.22 -1.54 -1.81
N SER A 37 3.26 -1.85 -2.56
CA SER A 37 4.24 -0.89 -3.06
C SER A 37 4.41 -1.09 -4.57
N GLY A 38 4.98 -0.11 -5.26
CA GLY A 38 5.13 -0.17 -6.71
C GLY A 38 4.94 1.18 -7.39
N SER A 39 4.71 1.13 -8.70
CA SER A 39 4.52 2.32 -9.53
C SER A 39 3.28 2.18 -10.41
N ALA A 40 2.49 3.24 -10.50
CA ALA A 40 1.37 3.35 -11.43
C ALA A 40 1.54 4.57 -12.34
N ARG A 41 1.24 4.40 -13.63
CA ARG A 41 1.13 5.50 -14.60
C ARG A 41 -0.34 5.87 -14.76
N LEU A 42 -0.65 7.14 -14.57
CA LEU A 42 -2.00 7.68 -14.65
C LEU A 42 -2.08 8.71 -15.77
N GLU A 43 -3.26 8.84 -16.37
CA GLU A 43 -3.60 9.92 -17.30
C GLU A 43 -4.80 10.71 -16.81
N ALA A 44 -4.68 12.04 -16.83
CA ALA A 44 -5.76 12.97 -16.52
C ALA A 44 -6.20 13.75 -17.76
N ARG A 45 -7.51 13.98 -17.88
CA ARG A 45 -8.15 14.85 -18.88
C ARG A 45 -9.16 15.76 -18.21
N LEU A 46 -9.26 17.00 -18.68
CA LEU A 46 -10.29 17.95 -18.23
C LEU A 46 -11.46 17.93 -19.21
N GLN A 47 -12.68 17.78 -18.70
CA GLN A 47 -13.91 18.03 -19.42
C GLN A 47 -14.36 19.48 -19.16
N PRO A 48 -14.51 20.33 -20.19
CA PRO A 48 -15.04 21.67 -20.02
C PRO A 48 -16.53 21.62 -19.62
N PRO A 49 -17.04 22.65 -18.91
CA PRO A 49 -18.47 22.76 -18.64
C PRO A 49 -19.27 22.88 -19.94
N GLY A 50 -20.51 22.37 -19.97
CA GLY A 50 -21.41 22.51 -21.11
C GLY A 50 -21.19 21.55 -22.27
N CYS A 51 -20.16 20.70 -22.24
CA CYS A 51 -20.01 19.58 -23.17
C CYS A 51 -19.70 18.30 -22.40
N ALA A 52 -20.46 17.22 -22.63
CA ALA A 52 -20.25 15.91 -21.98
C ALA A 52 -19.55 14.88 -22.88
N SER A 53 -19.39 15.18 -24.18
CA SER A 53 -18.72 14.28 -25.13
C SER A 53 -17.23 14.15 -24.81
N ALA A 54 -16.70 12.93 -24.94
CA ALA A 54 -15.27 12.66 -24.81
C ALA A 54 -14.41 13.46 -25.81
N ALA A 55 -14.98 13.86 -26.95
CA ALA A 55 -14.30 14.67 -27.96
C ALA A 55 -13.96 16.10 -27.48
N CYS A 56 -14.69 16.62 -26.48
CA CYS A 56 -14.43 17.93 -25.89
C CYS A 56 -13.36 17.89 -24.79
N ARG A 57 -12.86 16.71 -24.41
CA ARG A 57 -11.83 16.60 -23.36
C ARG A 57 -10.51 17.18 -23.85
N SER A 58 -9.72 17.69 -22.91
CA SER A 58 -8.34 18.04 -23.19
C SER A 58 -7.53 16.84 -23.71
N ALA A 59 -6.38 17.13 -24.31
CA ALA A 59 -5.32 16.14 -24.48
C ALA A 59 -4.98 15.50 -23.11
N PRO A 60 -4.61 14.20 -23.08
CA PRO A 60 -4.24 13.52 -21.85
C PRO A 60 -2.94 14.11 -21.29
N LYS A 61 -2.88 14.23 -19.97
CA LYS A 61 -1.66 14.53 -19.23
C LYS A 61 -1.29 13.32 -18.39
N ALA A 62 -0.14 12.71 -18.72
CA ALA A 62 0.37 11.55 -18.01
C ALA A 62 1.24 11.97 -16.81
N PHE A 63 1.16 11.20 -15.73
CA PHE A 63 2.02 11.32 -14.56
C PHE A 63 2.16 9.95 -13.88
N SER A 64 3.13 9.82 -12.97
CA SER A 64 3.39 8.58 -12.25
C SER A 64 3.23 8.75 -10.74
N VAL A 65 2.69 7.74 -10.09
CA VAL A 65 2.68 7.59 -8.63
C VAL A 65 3.64 6.46 -8.28
N HIS A 66 4.60 6.73 -7.40
CA HIS A 66 5.56 5.74 -6.92
C HIS A 66 5.40 5.58 -5.41
N VAL A 67 4.95 4.41 -4.99
CA VAL A 67 4.75 4.03 -3.59
C VAL A 67 5.94 3.20 -3.17
N ARG A 68 6.73 3.75 -2.24
CA ARG A 68 7.90 3.06 -1.72
C ARG A 68 7.50 2.01 -0.69
N PRO A 69 8.12 0.82 -0.70
CA PRO A 69 7.94 -0.13 0.38
C PRO A 69 8.44 0.46 1.69
N VAL A 70 7.80 0.08 2.78
CA VAL A 70 8.29 0.32 4.15
C VAL A 70 8.88 -1.01 4.62
N SER A 71 10.08 -0.97 5.20
CA SER A 71 10.69 -2.17 5.80
C SER A 71 9.99 -2.46 7.14
N ASP A 72 9.44 -3.66 7.25
CA ASP A 72 8.78 -4.16 8.45
C ASP A 72 9.78 -5.01 9.25
N PRO A 73 10.34 -4.53 10.37
CA PRO A 73 11.36 -5.28 11.09
C PRO A 73 10.80 -6.61 11.63
N PRO A 74 11.65 -7.67 11.70
CA PRO A 74 11.26 -8.93 12.31
C PRO A 74 10.76 -8.73 13.75
N SER A 75 9.73 -9.48 14.14
CA SER A 75 9.15 -9.41 15.48
C SER A 75 8.78 -10.79 16.00
N PHE A 76 8.71 -10.93 17.31
CA PHE A 76 8.16 -12.09 18.00
C PHE A 76 7.60 -11.67 19.36
N GLU A 77 6.72 -12.48 19.91
CA GLU A 77 6.15 -12.28 21.25
C GLU A 77 6.72 -13.31 22.24
N VAL A 78 7.19 -12.84 23.39
CA VAL A 78 7.61 -13.71 24.51
C VAL A 78 6.42 -13.95 25.42
N ARG A 79 5.99 -15.21 25.56
CA ARG A 79 4.83 -15.56 26.42
C ARG A 79 5.15 -15.61 27.90
N ARG A 80 6.36 -16.01 28.26
CA ARG A 80 6.83 -16.08 29.65
C ARG A 80 7.96 -15.08 29.84
N ARG A 81 7.63 -13.90 30.37
CA ARG A 81 8.59 -12.82 30.63
C ARG A 81 9.47 -13.07 31.86
N ARG A 82 9.07 -14.01 32.71
CA ARG A 82 9.84 -14.45 33.88
C ARG A 82 9.94 -15.96 33.85
N ILE A 83 11.17 -16.46 33.95
CA ILE A 83 11.50 -17.87 34.08
C ILE A 83 12.34 -17.97 35.36
N GLU A 84 11.92 -18.82 36.28
CA GLU A 84 12.61 -19.13 37.53
C GLU A 84 13.07 -20.58 37.45
N VAL A 85 14.35 -20.80 37.71
CA VAL A 85 14.99 -22.12 37.63
C VAL A 85 15.97 -22.23 38.78
N ASN A 86 15.94 -23.34 39.52
CA ASN A 86 16.95 -23.64 40.53
C ASN A 86 18.27 -24.02 39.85
N GLU A 87 19.38 -23.70 40.48
CA GLU A 87 20.74 -23.96 40.01
C GLU A 87 20.99 -25.44 39.66
N ASP A 88 20.33 -26.37 40.35
CA ASP A 88 20.49 -27.82 40.19
C ASP A 88 19.49 -28.46 39.20
N ALA A 89 18.69 -27.65 38.48
CA ALA A 89 17.57 -28.16 37.66
C ALA A 89 17.96 -28.96 36.41
N GLY A 90 19.25 -29.08 36.09
CA GLY A 90 19.71 -29.70 34.84
C GLY A 90 19.26 -28.93 33.59
N GLU A 91 19.09 -29.62 32.45
CA GLU A 91 18.62 -28.99 31.21
C GLU A 91 17.14 -28.55 31.32
N VAL A 92 16.86 -27.27 31.10
CA VAL A 92 15.49 -26.72 31.09
C VAL A 92 15.03 -26.39 29.67
N ARG A 93 13.91 -26.97 29.26
CA ARG A 93 13.25 -26.66 27.98
C ARG A 93 11.96 -25.88 28.22
N VAL A 94 11.88 -24.66 27.70
CA VAL A 94 10.66 -23.84 27.76
C VAL A 94 9.99 -23.84 26.40
N SER A 95 9.07 -24.80 26.20
CA SER A 95 8.26 -24.87 24.99
C SER A 95 7.50 -23.56 24.77
N THR A 96 7.40 -23.10 23.52
CA THR A 96 6.66 -21.88 23.13
C THR A 96 7.16 -20.58 23.79
N PHE A 97 8.45 -20.50 24.12
CA PHE A 97 9.05 -19.30 24.73
C PHE A 97 8.81 -18.04 23.89
N ALA A 98 9.16 -18.10 22.60
CA ALA A 98 8.85 -17.11 21.59
C ALA A 98 7.78 -17.66 20.65
N GLN A 99 6.80 -16.84 20.30
CA GLN A 99 5.73 -17.15 19.37
C GLN A 99 5.44 -15.95 18.47
N ARG A 100 4.53 -16.12 17.50
CA ARG A 100 4.11 -15.06 16.57
C ARG A 100 5.32 -14.41 15.89
N VAL A 101 6.29 -15.24 15.52
CA VAL A 101 7.48 -14.81 14.78
C VAL A 101 7.01 -14.31 13.43
N SER A 102 7.19 -13.01 13.17
CA SER A 102 7.03 -12.42 11.85
C SER A 102 8.42 -12.10 11.32
N LEU A 103 8.70 -12.58 10.12
CA LEU A 103 9.75 -12.01 9.27
C LEU A 103 9.18 -10.78 8.56
N GLU A 104 10.02 -9.97 7.91
CA GLU A 104 9.54 -8.84 7.12
C GLU A 104 8.41 -9.32 6.17
N ARG A 105 7.21 -8.75 6.31
CA ARG A 105 6.13 -8.98 5.34
C ARG A 105 6.15 -7.83 4.36
N GLY A 106 6.75 -8.03 3.19
CA GLY A 106 6.73 -6.93 2.21
C GLY A 106 7.54 -7.09 0.94
N GLN A 107 7.95 -8.29 0.56
CA GLN A 107 8.55 -8.51 -0.76
C GLN A 107 7.77 -9.61 -1.48
N SER A 108 6.76 -9.22 -2.27
CA SER A 108 6.39 -10.03 -3.43
C SER A 108 7.45 -9.81 -4.51
N GLY A 109 7.82 -10.90 -5.18
CA GLY A 109 8.89 -10.94 -6.19
C GLY A 109 8.63 -10.12 -7.46
#